data_AF-X1RZI9-F1
#
_entry.id   AF-X1RZI9-F1
#
_cell.length_a   1.000
_cell.length_b   1.000
_cell.length_c   1.000
_cell.angle_alpha   90.00
_cell.angle_beta   90.00
_cell.angle_gamma   90.00
#
_symmetry.space_group_name_H-M   'P 1'
#
loop_
_entity.id
_entity.type
_entity.pdbx_description
1 polymer ?
#
loop_
_entity_poly.entity_id
_entity_poly.type
_entity_poly.pdbx_seq_one_letter_code
_entity_poly.pdbx_strand_id
1 'polypeptide(L)'
;DTALTLAVRQDILDDTRRFATSLNTTGSDNLNVLRMQEVSETSYAALGNAAPEDALRSVVTQVGQDISMRQARALSLETVSQQLLNQRNRMSGVDINRETAMLLVFQQQFQAAAKFMSVQTKVMDVVMELI
;
A
#
# COMPACT_ATOMS: atom_id res chain seq x y z
N ASP A 1 24.94 6.28 15.26
CA ASP A 1 24.38 7.54 14.74
C ASP A 1 23.68 7.33 13.42
N THR A 2 22.37 7.57 13.43
CA THR A 2 21.51 7.49 12.24
C THR A 2 21.65 8.74 11.39
N ALA A 3 21.42 8.65 10.09
CA ALA A 3 21.40 9.81 9.16
C ALA A 3 20.44 10.94 9.56
N LEU A 4 19.56 10.72 10.55
CA LEU A 4 18.68 11.72 11.15
C LEU A 4 19.43 12.91 11.78
N THR A 5 20.70 12.75 12.15
CA THR A 5 21.55 13.82 12.71
C THR A 5 22.43 14.50 11.66
N LEU A 6 22.31 14.13 10.37
CA LEU A 6 23.04 14.78 9.28
C LEU A 6 22.39 16.14 8.97
N ALA A 7 23.00 17.21 9.47
CA ALA A 7 22.53 18.57 9.24
C ALA A 7 23.71 19.51 9.00
N VAL A 8 23.45 20.62 8.30
CA VAL A 8 24.41 21.73 8.24
C VAL A 8 24.54 22.33 9.64
N ARG A 9 25.76 22.70 10.02
CA ARG A 9 26.05 23.30 11.32
C ARG A 9 25.26 24.61 11.48
N GLN A 10 24.64 24.82 12.63
CA GLN A 10 23.72 25.95 12.88
C GLN A 10 24.39 27.32 12.74
N ASP A 11 25.66 27.43 13.11
CA ASP A 11 26.45 28.66 12.95
C ASP A 11 26.59 29.13 11.48
N ILE A 12 26.55 28.21 10.51
CA ILE A 12 26.56 28.51 9.08
C ILE A 12 25.16 28.87 8.58
N LEU A 13 24.13 28.27 9.17
CA LEU A 13 22.72 28.60 8.85
C LEU A 13 22.36 30.00 9.35
N ASP A 14 22.81 30.37 10.54
CA ASP A 14 22.59 31.67 11.15
C ASP A 14 23.36 32.79 10.44
N ASP A 15 24.58 32.49 9.94
CA ASP A 15 25.37 33.42 9.12
C ASP A 15 26.15 32.69 8.03
N THR A 16 25.65 32.78 6.79
CA THR A 16 26.26 32.13 5.61
C THR A 16 27.67 32.66 5.32
N ARG A 17 28.03 33.86 5.80
CA ARG A 17 29.39 34.41 5.62
C ARG A 17 30.45 33.62 6.38
N ARG A 18 30.03 32.78 7.34
CA ARG A 18 30.93 31.88 8.09
C ARG A 18 31.31 30.64 7.29
N PHE A 19 30.72 30.41 6.12
CA PHE A 19 31.11 29.34 5.23
C PHE A 19 32.43 29.68 4.50
N ALA A 20 33.51 29.01 4.87
CA ALA A 20 34.84 29.24 4.30
C ALA A 20 35.00 28.55 2.95
N THR A 21 34.77 29.28 1.86
CA THR A 21 34.95 28.78 0.48
C THR A 21 36.41 28.71 0.06
N SER A 22 37.27 29.53 0.67
CA SER A 22 38.67 29.67 0.29
C SER A 22 39.61 28.91 1.21
N LEU A 23 40.73 28.41 0.65
CA LEU A 23 41.84 27.85 1.42
C LEU A 23 42.84 28.91 1.88
N ASN A 24 42.89 30.04 1.17
CA ASN A 24 43.85 31.10 1.41
C ASN A 24 43.29 32.16 2.38
N THR A 25 44.19 32.92 3.01
CA THR A 25 43.83 33.98 3.97
C THR A 25 43.20 35.21 3.32
N THR A 26 43.33 35.36 1.99
CA THR A 26 42.78 36.48 1.22
C THR A 26 41.33 36.28 0.77
N GLY A 27 40.78 35.07 0.93
CA GLY A 27 39.38 34.77 0.57
C GLY A 27 39.10 34.80 -0.94
N SER A 28 40.13 34.70 -1.79
CA SER A 28 40.02 34.93 -3.23
C SER A 28 39.82 33.66 -4.07
N ASP A 29 39.93 32.48 -3.46
CA ASP A 29 39.74 31.20 -4.13
C ASP A 29 38.49 30.45 -3.64
N ASN A 30 38.11 29.41 -4.37
CA ASN A 30 36.95 28.54 -4.08
C ASN A 30 37.37 27.07 -3.87
N LEU A 31 38.62 26.83 -3.47
CA LEU A 31 39.20 25.50 -3.42
C LEU A 31 38.48 24.56 -2.44
N ASN A 32 37.92 25.05 -1.33
CA ASN A 32 37.12 24.20 -0.43
C ASN A 32 35.83 23.73 -1.09
N VAL A 33 35.22 24.58 -1.93
CA VAL A 33 34.01 24.22 -2.67
C VAL A 33 34.32 23.14 -3.70
N LEU A 34 35.45 23.24 -4.40
CA LEU A 34 35.91 22.21 -5.33
C LEU A 34 36.19 20.88 -4.62
N ARG A 35 36.82 20.91 -3.44
CA ARG A 35 37.02 19.70 -2.62
C ARG A 35 35.71 19.09 -2.14
N MET A 36 34.73 19.92 -1.79
CA MET A 36 33.39 19.42 -1.43
C MET A 36 32.69 18.76 -2.61
N GLN A 37 32.85 19.31 -3.82
CA GLN A 37 32.34 18.66 -5.03
C GLN A 37 33.05 17.31 -5.26
N GLU A 38 34.37 17.26 -5.10
CA GLU A 38 35.15 16.03 -5.26
C GLU A 38 34.69 14.90 -4.31
N VAL A 39 34.27 15.23 -3.09
CA VAL A 39 33.68 14.26 -2.15
C VAL A 39 32.44 13.57 -2.73
N SER A 40 31.63 14.28 -3.52
CA SER A 40 30.44 13.69 -4.15
C SER A 40 30.79 12.72 -5.29
N GLU A 41 31.94 12.90 -5.92
CA GLU A 41 32.42 12.11 -7.07
C GLU A 41 33.37 10.98 -6.64
N THR A 42 33.98 11.10 -5.47
CA THR A 42 34.99 10.14 -4.98
C THR A 42 34.35 8.83 -4.50
N SER A 43 34.90 7.72 -4.98
CA SER A 43 34.52 6.39 -4.48
C SER A 43 35.12 6.09 -3.11
N TYR A 44 34.31 5.58 -2.20
CA TYR A 44 34.75 5.18 -0.86
C TYR A 44 34.62 3.66 -0.68
N ALA A 45 35.67 3.01 -0.17
CA ALA A 45 35.65 1.57 0.10
C ALA A 45 34.54 1.16 1.08
N ALA A 46 34.25 2.02 2.06
CA ALA A 46 33.16 1.82 3.02
C ALA A 46 31.76 1.80 2.37
N LEU A 47 31.63 2.37 1.16
CA LEU A 47 30.41 2.40 0.36
C LEU A 47 30.44 1.36 -0.77
N GLY A 48 31.31 0.34 -0.66
CA GLY A 48 31.48 -0.68 -1.70
C GLY A 48 32.22 -0.18 -2.94
N ASN A 49 33.14 0.77 -2.76
CA ASN A 49 33.85 1.47 -3.84
C ASN A 49 32.91 2.31 -4.75
N ALA A 50 31.77 2.74 -4.22
CA ALA A 50 30.86 3.65 -4.91
C ALA A 50 30.99 5.09 -4.36
N ALA A 51 30.63 6.05 -5.20
CA ALA A 51 30.39 7.42 -4.76
C ALA A 51 29.16 7.46 -3.82
N PRO A 52 29.08 8.45 -2.91
CA PRO A 52 27.96 8.56 -1.97
C PRO A 52 26.58 8.58 -2.63
N GLU A 53 26.46 9.28 -3.77
CA GLU A 53 25.20 9.36 -4.52
C GLU A 53 24.80 7.99 -5.09
N ASP A 54 25.73 7.27 -5.68
CA ASP A 54 25.48 5.94 -6.26
C ASP A 54 25.14 4.92 -5.17
N ALA A 55 25.81 4.98 -4.03
CA ALA A 55 25.51 4.13 -2.88
C ALA A 55 24.07 4.36 -2.40
N LEU A 56 23.63 5.62 -2.28
CA LEU A 56 22.26 5.94 -1.90
C LEU A 56 21.24 5.48 -2.95
N ARG A 57 21.51 5.74 -4.23
CA ARG A 57 20.66 5.27 -5.35
C ARG A 57 20.52 3.76 -5.35
N SER A 58 21.60 3.02 -5.07
CA SER A 58 21.60 1.56 -4.97
C SER A 58 20.67 1.08 -3.85
N VAL A 59 20.76 1.66 -2.65
CA VAL A 59 19.87 1.33 -1.51
C VAL A 59 18.41 1.56 -1.87
N VAL A 60 18.07 2.73 -2.44
CA VAL A 60 16.70 3.03 -2.85
C VAL A 60 16.20 2.05 -3.92
N THR A 61 17.05 1.72 -4.88
CA THR A 61 16.74 0.77 -5.95
C THR A 61 16.49 -0.63 -5.39
N GLN A 62 17.34 -1.09 -4.48
CA GLN A 62 17.21 -2.41 -3.86
C GLN A 62 15.90 -2.53 -3.07
N VAL A 63 15.55 -1.50 -2.27
CA VAL A 63 14.27 -1.46 -1.55
C VAL A 63 13.09 -1.46 -2.54
N GLY A 64 13.17 -0.68 -3.61
CA GLY A 64 12.14 -0.65 -4.65
C GLY A 64 11.95 -2.01 -5.34
N GLN A 65 13.05 -2.70 -5.65
CA GLN A 65 13.01 -4.06 -6.21
C GLN A 65 12.39 -5.06 -5.23
N ASP A 66 12.76 -5.02 -3.95
CA ASP A 66 12.21 -5.89 -2.92
C ASP A 66 10.70 -5.70 -2.74
N ILE A 67 10.23 -4.45 -2.76
CA ILE A 67 8.79 -4.13 -2.70
C ILE A 67 8.08 -4.71 -3.92
N SER A 68 8.60 -4.44 -5.12
CA SER A 68 8.00 -4.92 -6.38
C SER A 68 7.90 -6.45 -6.42
N MET A 69 8.97 -7.15 -6.03
CA MET A 69 8.98 -8.62 -5.96
C MET A 69 7.96 -9.15 -4.94
N ARG A 70 7.86 -8.53 -3.76
CA ARG A 70 6.90 -8.94 -2.72
C ARG A 70 5.46 -8.71 -3.17
N GLN A 71 5.20 -7.59 -3.86
CA GLN A 71 3.87 -7.29 -4.39
C GLN A 71 3.46 -8.28 -5.49
N ALA A 72 4.36 -8.62 -6.41
CA ALA A 72 4.11 -9.63 -7.43
C ALA A 72 3.83 -11.02 -6.83
N ARG A 73 4.59 -11.40 -5.79
CA ARG A 73 4.34 -12.65 -5.04
C ARG A 73 2.99 -12.63 -4.33
N ALA A 74 2.61 -11.53 -3.71
CA ALA A 74 1.31 -11.40 -3.05
C ALA A 74 0.15 -11.57 -4.05
N LEU A 75 0.22 -10.91 -5.22
CA LEU A 75 -0.79 -11.04 -6.28
C LEU A 75 -0.90 -12.49 -6.80
N SER A 76 0.24 -13.16 -6.97
CA SER A 76 0.27 -14.56 -7.40
C SER A 76 -0.37 -15.48 -6.36
N LEU A 77 -0.04 -15.31 -5.08
CA LEU A 77 -0.64 -16.07 -3.98
C LEU A 77 -2.15 -15.82 -3.85
N GLU A 78 -2.60 -14.59 -4.04
CA GLU A 78 -4.02 -14.26 -4.08
C GLU A 78 -4.73 -14.97 -5.23
N THR A 79 -4.12 -14.99 -6.41
CA THR A 79 -4.65 -15.71 -7.58
C THR A 79 -4.76 -17.21 -7.31
N VAL A 80 -3.72 -17.82 -6.75
CA VAL A 80 -3.72 -19.25 -6.38
C VAL A 80 -4.79 -19.53 -5.32
N SER A 81 -4.91 -18.67 -4.31
CA SER A 81 -5.96 -18.78 -3.28
C SER A 81 -7.37 -18.76 -3.89
N GLN A 82 -7.64 -17.84 -4.82
CA GLN A 82 -8.92 -17.78 -5.53
C GLN A 82 -9.16 -19.03 -6.39
N GLN A 83 -8.14 -19.54 -7.06
CA GLN A 83 -8.26 -20.80 -7.81
C GLN A 83 -8.58 -21.98 -6.89
N LEU A 84 -7.94 -22.08 -5.72
CA LEU A 84 -8.21 -23.13 -4.73
C LEU A 84 -9.62 -23.00 -4.13
N LEU A 85 -10.09 -21.78 -3.85
CA LEU A 85 -11.47 -21.54 -3.42
C LEU A 85 -12.47 -21.99 -4.48
N ASN A 86 -12.22 -21.65 -5.74
CA ASN A 86 -13.06 -22.07 -6.85
C ASN A 86 -13.05 -23.60 -7.04
N GLN A 87 -11.89 -24.25 -6.93
CA GLN A 87 -11.78 -25.72 -6.98
C GLN A 87 -12.52 -26.39 -5.81
N ARG A 88 -12.40 -25.84 -4.60
CA ARG A 88 -13.13 -26.31 -3.41
C ARG A 88 -14.63 -26.20 -3.61
N ASN A 89 -15.12 -25.06 -4.10
CA ASN A 89 -16.55 -24.85 -4.37
C ASN A 89 -17.06 -25.83 -5.45
N ARG A 90 -16.25 -26.10 -6.50
CA ARG A 90 -16.56 -27.11 -7.53
C ARG A 90 -16.61 -28.54 -6.97
N MET A 91 -15.65 -28.93 -6.12
CA MET A 91 -15.65 -30.26 -5.49
C MET A 91 -16.76 -30.42 -4.43
N SER A 92 -17.08 -29.35 -3.69
CA SER A 92 -18.14 -29.36 -2.70
C SER A 92 -19.54 -29.47 -3.32
N GLY A 93 -19.68 -29.30 -4.64
CA GLY A 93 -20.95 -29.41 -5.37
C GLY A 93 -21.98 -28.35 -5.00
N VAL A 94 -21.61 -27.39 -4.15
CA VAL A 94 -22.47 -26.28 -3.72
C VAL A 94 -22.21 -25.09 -4.63
N ASP A 95 -23.10 -24.91 -5.60
CA ASP A 95 -23.14 -23.72 -6.43
C ASP A 95 -23.82 -22.61 -5.63
N ILE A 96 -23.05 -21.60 -5.21
CA ILE A 96 -23.56 -20.47 -4.43
C ILE A 96 -24.69 -19.73 -5.17
N ASN A 97 -24.70 -19.77 -6.51
CA ASN A 97 -25.78 -19.20 -7.31
C ASN A 97 -27.04 -20.05 -7.19
N ARG A 98 -26.91 -21.38 -7.15
CA ARG A 98 -28.03 -22.29 -6.92
C ARG A 98 -28.59 -22.14 -5.51
N GLU A 99 -27.73 -22.02 -4.51
CA GLU A 99 -28.18 -21.83 -3.13
C GLU A 99 -28.79 -20.45 -2.90
N THR A 100 -28.25 -19.40 -3.53
CA THR A 100 -28.87 -18.05 -3.55
C THR A 100 -30.20 -18.05 -4.29
N ALA A 101 -30.31 -18.75 -5.43
CA ALA A 101 -31.58 -18.91 -6.12
C ALA A 101 -32.60 -19.68 -5.26
N MET A 102 -32.16 -20.73 -4.55
CA MET A 102 -33.00 -21.49 -3.63
C MET A 102 -33.47 -20.63 -2.45
N LEU A 103 -32.61 -19.77 -1.91
CA LEU A 103 -32.97 -18.78 -0.89
C LEU A 103 -33.96 -17.73 -1.40
N LEU A 104 -33.78 -17.20 -2.61
CA LEU A 104 -34.72 -16.26 -3.23
C LEU A 104 -36.11 -16.91 -3.43
N VAL A 105 -36.14 -18.16 -3.90
CA VAL A 105 -37.38 -18.93 -4.04
C VAL A 105 -38.05 -19.14 -2.67
N PHE A 106 -37.28 -19.49 -1.64
CA PHE A 106 -37.80 -19.63 -0.28
C PHE A 106 -38.37 -18.32 0.27
N GLN A 107 -37.68 -17.20 0.05
CA GLN A 107 -38.14 -15.86 0.46
C GLN A 107 -39.44 -15.49 -0.26
N GLN A 108 -39.55 -15.75 -1.57
CA GLN A 108 -40.74 -15.45 -2.35
C GLN A 108 -41.94 -16.31 -1.90
N GLN A 109 -41.72 -17.60 -1.60
CA GLN A 109 -42.75 -18.47 -1.04
C GLN A 109 -43.21 -18.01 0.34
N PHE A 110 -42.29 -17.60 1.22
CA PHE A 110 -42.64 -17.04 2.52
C PHE A 110 -43.46 -15.76 2.41
N GLN A 111 -43.08 -14.85 1.51
CA GLN A 111 -43.85 -13.63 1.24
C GLN A 111 -45.25 -13.94 0.68
N ALA A 112 -45.37 -14.92 -0.21
CA ALA A 112 -46.66 -15.36 -0.74
C ALA A 112 -47.54 -15.96 0.37
N ALA A 113 -46.97 -16.79 1.24
CA ALA A 113 -47.68 -17.37 2.39
C ALA A 113 -48.12 -16.28 3.39
N ALA A 114 -47.26 -15.31 3.69
CA ALA A 114 -47.62 -14.17 4.54
C ALA A 114 -48.76 -13.34 3.92
N LYS A 115 -48.72 -13.10 2.62
CA LYS A 115 -49.78 -12.40 1.89
C LYS A 115 -51.10 -13.18 1.93
N PHE A 116 -51.05 -14.50 1.73
CA PHE A 116 -52.21 -15.38 1.87
C PHE A 116 -52.82 -15.30 3.28
N MET A 117 -52.01 -15.39 4.33
CA MET A 117 -52.47 -15.23 5.71
C MET A 117 -53.09 -13.86 5.96
N SER A 118 -52.53 -12.78 5.41
CA SER A 118 -53.10 -11.43 5.53
C SER A 118 -54.45 -11.30 4.83
N VAL A 119 -54.62 -11.95 3.66
CA VAL A 119 -55.88 -11.96 2.93
C VAL A 119 -56.91 -12.77 3.72
N GLN A 120 -56.51 -13.91 4.27
CA GLN A 120 -57.40 -14.71 5.11
C GLN A 120 -57.84 -13.97 6.37
N THR A 121 -56.92 -13.24 7.03
CA THR A 121 -57.24 -12.38 8.17
C THR A 121 -58.25 -11.30 7.78
N LYS A 122 -58.02 -10.59 6.65
CA LYS A 122 -58.96 -9.59 6.14
C LYS A 122 -60.33 -10.17 5.80
N VAL A 123 -60.40 -11.38 5.24
CA VAL A 123 -61.67 -12.05 4.97
C VAL A 123 -62.39 -12.36 6.28
N MET A 124 -61.68 -12.81 7.31
CA MET A 124 -62.27 -13.04 8.64
C MET A 124 -62.75 -11.73 9.27
N ASP A 125 -61.99 -10.65 9.16
CA ASP A 125 -62.37 -9.34 9.67
C ASP A 125 -63.63 -8.80 8.97
N VAL A 126 -63.70 -8.88 7.63
CA VAL A 126 -64.89 -8.48 6.86
C VAL A 126 -66.11 -9.32 7.20
N VAL A 127 -65.94 -10.63 7.41
CA VAL A 127 -67.05 -11.50 7.85
C VAL A 127 -67.52 -11.10 9.25
N MET A 128 -66.62 -10.75 10.18
CA MET A 128 -66.99 -10.29 11.52
C MET A 128 -67.65 -8.90 11.53
N GLU A 129 -67.29 -8.01 10.61
CA GLU A 129 -67.88 -6.66 10.52
C GLU A 129 -69.28 -6.66 9.87
N LEU A 130 -69.64 -7.72 9.13
CA LEU A 130 -70.95 -7.86 8.49
C LEU A 130 -72.03 -8.47 9.42
N ILE A 131 -71.65 -8.93 10.62
CA ILE A 131 -72.54 -9.47 11.66
C ILE A 131 -72.77 -8.41 12.73
#